data_AF-A0A7C9RN74-F1
#
_entry.id   AF-A0A7C9RN74-F1
#
_cell.length_a   1.000
_cell.length_b   1.000
_cell.length_c   1.000
_cell.angle_alpha   90.00
_cell.angle_beta   90.00
_cell.angle_gamma   90.00
#
_symmetry.space_group_name_H-M   'P 1'
#
loop_
_entity.id
_entity.type
_entity.pdbx_description
1 polymer ?
#
loop_
_entity_poly.entity_id
_entity_poly.type
_entity_poly.pdbx_seq_one_letter_code
_entity_poly.pdbx_strand_id
1 'polypeptide(L)'
;MSGYQANAGEMMSSATTIQGIATEIENYKAKISASAVTEKDFGREHTAGGAKYKAGLPKIAEAIGAYSAAMKGLSDKLRESANGYAWQEEANAAKMNKQGR
;
A
#
# COMPACT_ATOMS: atom_id res chain seq x y z
N MET A 1 -23.01 21.07 9.38
CA MET A 1 -22.44 20.66 8.09
C MET A 1 -22.01 19.21 8.22
N SER A 2 -22.86 18.27 7.82
CA SER A 2 -22.62 16.82 7.82
C SER A 2 -22.82 16.38 6.37
N GLY A 3 -21.83 15.69 5.79
CA GLY A 3 -22.02 15.05 4.49
C GLY A 3 -20.75 14.81 3.68
N TYR A 4 -19.72 15.68 3.73
CA TYR A 4 -18.61 15.61 2.76
C TYR A 4 -17.19 15.78 3.34
N GLN A 5 -16.96 16.71 4.28
CA GLN A 5 -15.65 16.80 4.97
C GLN A 5 -15.33 15.56 5.82
N ALA A 6 -16.34 14.94 6.41
CA ALA A 6 -16.20 13.66 7.10
C ALA A 6 -15.70 12.57 6.14
N ASN A 7 -16.25 12.50 4.92
CA ASN A 7 -15.86 11.52 3.92
C ASN A 7 -14.44 11.75 3.40
N ALA A 8 -14.00 13.01 3.21
CA ALA A 8 -12.62 13.31 2.82
C ALA A 8 -11.62 12.97 3.95
N GLY A 9 -11.98 13.24 5.20
CA GLY A 9 -11.18 12.84 6.37
C GLY A 9 -11.08 11.32 6.54
N GLU A 10 -12.17 10.60 6.33
CA GLU A 10 -12.22 9.14 6.35
C GLU A 10 -11.39 8.52 5.20
N MET A 11 -11.44 9.11 4.00
CA MET A 11 -10.59 8.70 2.87
C MET A 11 -9.10 8.89 3.18
N MET A 12 -8.71 10.03 3.76
CA MET A 12 -7.32 10.29 4.17
C MET A 12 -6.83 9.35 5.27
N SER A 13 -7.69 9.07 6.26
CA SER A 13 -7.42 8.11 7.32
C SER A 13 -7.23 6.71 6.75
N SER A 14 -8.15 6.25 5.90
CA SER A 14 -8.08 4.94 5.24
C SER A 14 -6.83 4.81 4.37
N ALA A 15 -6.50 5.85 3.59
CA ALA A 15 -5.31 5.87 2.76
C ALA A 15 -4.03 5.71 3.59
N THR A 16 -3.95 6.39 4.74
CA THR A 16 -2.80 6.29 5.64
C THR A 16 -2.65 4.88 6.21
N THR A 17 -3.75 4.27 6.68
CA THR A 17 -3.76 2.89 7.17
C THR A 17 -3.32 1.90 6.08
N ILE A 18 -3.89 2.01 4.87
CA ILE A 18 -3.54 1.14 3.74
C ILE A 18 -2.06 1.28 3.38
N GLN A 19 -1.51 2.50 3.39
CA GLN A 19 -0.10 2.73 3.10
C GLN A 19 0.83 2.17 4.17
N GLY A 20 0.42 2.24 5.44
CA GLY A 20 1.11 1.58 6.55
C GLY A 20 1.22 0.07 6.33
N ILE A 21 0.08 -0.58 6.07
CA ILE A 21 0.04 -2.03 5.82
C ILE A 21 0.87 -2.40 4.59
N ALA A 22 0.76 -1.64 3.49
CA ALA A 22 1.55 -1.89 2.29
C ALA A 22 3.07 -1.79 2.58
N THR A 23 3.48 -0.88 3.44
CA THR A 23 4.88 -0.74 3.88
C THR A 23 5.31 -1.94 4.72
N GLU A 24 4.49 -2.43 5.64
CA GLU A 24 4.77 -3.65 6.41
C GLU A 24 4.92 -4.88 5.51
N ILE A 25 4.06 -5.02 4.51
CA ILE A 25 4.11 -6.09 3.51
C ILE A 25 5.42 -6.03 2.71
N GLU A 26 5.87 -4.84 2.30
CA GLU A 26 7.17 -4.66 1.66
C GLU A 26 8.34 -5.04 2.59
N ASN A 27 8.23 -4.77 3.88
CA ASN A 27 9.23 -5.19 4.87
C ASN A 27 9.31 -6.72 4.98
N TYR A 28 8.19 -7.44 4.90
CA TYR A 28 8.19 -8.90 4.86
C TYR A 28 8.81 -9.46 3.59
N LYS A 29 8.57 -8.83 2.43
CA LYS A 29 9.26 -9.16 1.18
C LYS A 29 10.77 -9.07 1.34
N ALA A 30 11.28 -8.01 1.96
CA ALA A 30 12.71 -7.83 2.21
C ALA A 30 13.27 -8.97 3.09
N LYS A 31 12.56 -9.36 4.15
CA LYS A 31 12.95 -10.49 5.02
C LYS A 31 12.99 -11.83 4.27
N ILE A 32 12.01 -12.10 3.41
CA ILE A 32 11.95 -13.33 2.60
C ILE A 32 13.10 -13.36 1.58
N SER A 33 13.36 -12.23 0.93
CA SER A 33 14.42 -12.08 -0.06
C SER A 33 15.82 -12.17 0.55
N ALA A 34 15.96 -11.70 1.80
CA ALA A 34 17.19 -11.76 2.57
C ALA A 34 17.38 -13.09 3.33
N SER A 35 16.55 -14.10 3.07
CA SER A 35 16.65 -15.40 3.76
C SER A 35 18.07 -15.96 3.63
N ALA A 36 18.75 -16.09 4.76
CA ALA A 36 20.10 -16.67 4.84
C ALA A 36 20.10 -18.19 4.63
N VAL A 37 18.91 -18.80 4.49
CA VAL A 37 18.75 -20.24 4.33
C VAL A 37 19.28 -20.68 2.97
N THR A 38 20.31 -21.51 3.02
CA THR A 38 20.93 -22.18 1.89
C THR A 38 20.42 -23.61 1.76
N GLU A 39 20.65 -24.23 0.61
CA GLU A 39 20.29 -25.65 0.41
C GLU A 39 21.00 -26.58 1.40
N LYS A 40 22.17 -26.17 1.91
CA LYS A 40 22.94 -26.92 2.89
C LYS A 40 22.27 -26.97 4.26
N ASP A 41 21.46 -25.97 4.59
CA ASP A 41 20.73 -25.89 5.86
C ASP A 41 19.60 -26.94 5.94
N PHE A 42 19.20 -27.51 4.80
CA PHE A 42 18.26 -28.63 4.75
C PHE A 42 18.95 -29.99 4.95
N GLY A 43 20.28 -30.03 5.07
CA GLY A 43 21.05 -31.26 5.20
C GLY A 43 21.30 -31.97 3.86
N ARG A 44 22.31 -32.86 3.84
CA ARG A 44 22.76 -33.56 2.62
C ARG A 44 21.66 -34.39 1.95
N GLU A 45 20.73 -34.95 2.73
CA GLU A 45 19.67 -35.84 2.24
C GLU A 45 18.43 -35.08 1.73
N HIS A 46 18.26 -33.79 2.06
CA HIS A 46 17.09 -33.01 1.67
C HIS A 46 17.42 -31.80 0.78
N THR A 47 18.55 -31.86 0.07
CA THR A 47 18.96 -30.84 -0.92
C THR A 47 17.87 -30.55 -1.97
N ALA A 48 17.11 -31.58 -2.39
CA ALA A 48 15.95 -31.40 -3.27
C ALA A 48 14.83 -30.54 -2.64
N GLY A 49 14.63 -30.62 -1.32
CA GLY A 49 13.71 -29.75 -0.59
C GLY A 49 14.24 -28.32 -0.49
N GLY A 50 15.54 -28.16 -0.18
CA GLY A 50 16.20 -26.86 -0.15
C GLY A 50 16.18 -26.12 -1.48
N ALA A 51 16.37 -26.83 -2.59
CA ALA A 51 16.29 -26.26 -3.94
C ALA A 51 14.87 -25.75 -4.26
N LYS A 52 13.83 -26.53 -3.91
CA LYS A 52 12.42 -26.10 -4.06
C LYS A 52 12.11 -24.87 -3.20
N TYR A 53 12.59 -24.83 -1.96
CA TYR A 53 12.43 -23.69 -1.08
C TYR A 53 13.06 -22.43 -1.70
N LYS A 54 14.33 -22.50 -2.12
CA LYS A 54 15.02 -21.38 -2.78
C LYS A 54 14.34 -20.91 -4.06
N ALA A 55 13.87 -21.84 -4.89
CA ALA A 55 13.15 -21.49 -6.11
C ALA A 55 11.78 -20.83 -5.84
N GLY A 56 11.18 -21.10 -4.68
CA GLY A 56 9.92 -20.50 -4.25
C GLY A 56 10.04 -19.08 -3.71
N LEU A 57 11.14 -18.76 -3.02
CA LEU A 57 11.39 -17.43 -2.43
C LEU A 57 11.18 -16.26 -3.40
N PRO A 58 11.76 -16.23 -4.62
CA PRO A 58 11.56 -15.11 -5.54
C PRO A 58 10.11 -14.99 -6.02
N LYS A 59 9.40 -16.12 -6.22
CA LYS A 59 7.98 -16.10 -6.62
C LYS A 59 7.08 -15.51 -5.55
N ILE A 60 7.36 -15.85 -4.29
CA ILE A 60 6.65 -15.28 -3.15
C ILE A 60 6.98 -13.78 -3.02
N ALA A 61 8.25 -13.39 -3.14
CA ALA A 61 8.65 -11.99 -3.08
C ALA A 61 8.03 -11.14 -4.20
N GLU A 62 7.88 -11.69 -5.41
CA GLU A 62 7.19 -11.07 -6.53
C GLU A 62 5.70 -10.85 -6.21
N ALA A 63 4.99 -11.88 -5.76
CA ALA A 63 3.58 -11.78 -5.40
C ALA A 63 3.33 -10.75 -4.28
N ILE A 64 4.18 -10.76 -3.24
CA ILE A 64 4.12 -9.78 -2.14
C ILE A 64 4.37 -8.36 -2.65
N GLY A 65 5.36 -8.18 -3.54
CA GLY A 65 5.64 -6.90 -4.16
C GLY A 65 4.47 -6.36 -5.00
N ALA A 66 3.85 -7.21 -5.82
CA ALA A 66 2.69 -6.83 -6.62
C ALA A 66 1.50 -6.42 -5.74
N TYR A 67 1.24 -7.16 -4.65
CA TYR A 67 0.17 -6.84 -3.71
C TYR A 67 0.41 -5.52 -2.96
N SER A 68 1.63 -5.30 -2.44
CA SER A 68 2.03 -4.03 -1.82
C SER A 68 1.88 -2.85 -2.78
N ALA A 69 2.30 -3.00 -4.04
CA ALA A 69 2.15 -1.97 -5.06
C ALA A 69 0.68 -1.64 -5.34
N ALA A 70 -0.20 -2.65 -5.44
CA ALA A 70 -1.63 -2.44 -5.62
C ALA A 70 -2.26 -1.68 -4.44
N MET A 71 -1.86 -2.02 -3.20
CA MET A 71 -2.32 -1.31 -2.00
C MET A 71 -1.85 0.15 -1.97
N LYS A 72 -0.59 0.41 -2.31
CA LYS A 72 -0.08 1.80 -2.43
C LYS A 72 -0.85 2.57 -3.50
N GLY A 73 -1.09 1.98 -4.67
CA GLY A 73 -1.89 2.61 -5.72
C GLY A 73 -3.32 2.93 -5.30
N LEU A 74 -3.95 2.10 -4.46
CA LEU A 74 -5.26 2.42 -3.87
C LEU A 74 -5.16 3.59 -2.88
N SER A 75 -4.16 3.60 -2.00
CA SER A 75 -3.91 4.69 -1.06
C SER A 75 -3.71 6.03 -1.78
N ASP A 76 -2.90 6.04 -2.84
CA ASP A 76 -2.62 7.24 -3.63
C ASP A 76 -3.91 7.79 -4.26
N LYS A 77 -4.75 6.93 -4.85
CA LYS A 77 -6.05 7.32 -5.40
C LYS A 77 -7.02 7.86 -4.35
N LEU A 78 -7.00 7.31 -3.14
CA LEU A 78 -7.83 7.82 -2.03
C LEU A 78 -7.37 9.21 -1.59
N ARG A 79 -6.05 9.45 -1.54
CA ARG A 79 -5.48 10.77 -1.25
C ARG A 79 -5.80 11.78 -2.33
N GLU A 80 -5.65 11.40 -3.60
CA GLU A 80 -6.03 12.24 -4.74
C GLU A 80 -7.51 12.62 -4.69
N SER A 81 -8.38 11.64 -4.43
CA SER A 81 -9.82 11.87 -4.26
C SER A 81 -10.08 12.88 -3.12
N ALA A 82 -9.50 12.66 -1.94
CA ALA A 82 -9.67 13.56 -0.80
C ALA A 82 -9.17 14.99 -1.06
N ASN A 83 -8.01 15.13 -1.73
CA ASN A 83 -7.45 16.44 -2.09
C ASN A 83 -8.26 17.15 -3.19
N GLY A 84 -8.78 16.39 -4.17
CA GLY A 84 -9.66 16.93 -5.21
C GLY A 84 -10.94 17.55 -4.64
N TYR A 85 -11.48 16.97 -3.56
CA TYR A 85 -12.60 17.56 -2.83
C TYR A 85 -12.24 18.89 -2.17
N ALA A 86 -11.08 18.98 -1.51
CA ALA A 86 -10.65 20.23 -0.85
C ALA A 86 -10.56 21.41 -1.84
N TRP A 87 -10.02 21.17 -3.04
CA TRP A 87 -9.95 22.19 -4.10
C TRP A 87 -11.32 22.62 -4.63
N GLN A 88 -12.26 21.69 -4.77
CA GLN A 88 -13.62 22.00 -5.23
C GLN A 88 -14.41 22.79 -4.18
N GLU A 89 -14.22 22.51 -2.88
CA GLU A 89 -14.83 23.30 -1.80
C GLU A 89 -14.28 24.74 -1.77
N GLU A 90 -12.97 24.95 -1.82
CA GLU A 90 -12.38 26.30 -1.84
C GLU A 90 -12.86 27.11 -3.06
N ALA A 91 -12.90 26.50 -4.24
CA ALA A 91 -13.38 27.15 -5.46
C ALA A 91 -14.87 27.52 -5.38
N ASN A 92 -15.71 26.66 -4.80
CA ASN A 92 -17.14 26.92 -4.63
C ASN A 92 -17.41 27.96 -3.53
N ALA A 93 -16.69 27.91 -2.41
CA ALA A 93 -16.77 28.90 -1.34
C ALA A 93 -16.36 30.29 -1.86
N ALA A 94 -15.27 30.39 -2.64
CA ALA A 94 -14.83 31.64 -3.25
C ALA A 94 -15.85 32.21 -4.26
N LYS A 95 -16.56 31.34 -5.01
CA LYS A 95 -17.64 31.75 -5.91
C LYS A 95 -18.88 32.24 -5.16
N MET A 96 -19.31 31.56 -4.10
CA MET A 96 -20.43 32.02 -3.28
C MET A 96 -20.14 33.37 -2.61
N ASN A 97 -18.92 33.58 -2.11
CA ASN A 97 -18.53 34.85 -1.49
C ASN A 97 -18.50 36.02 -2.48
N LYS A 98 -18.34 35.75 -3.78
CA LYS A 98 -18.44 36.75 -4.85
C LYS A 98 -19.87 37.03 -5.31
N GLN A 99 -20.80 36.09 -5.14
CA GLN A 99 -22.21 36.26 -5.51
C GLN A 99 -23.06 36.89 -4.39
N GLY A 100 -22.55 36.93 -3.15
CA GLY A 100 -23.21 37.55 -2.00
C GLY A 100 -22.86 39.03 -1.76
N ARG A 101 -22.24 39.73 -2.72
CA ARG A 101 -21.94 41.17 -2.64
C ARG A 101 -22.50 41.91 -3.84
#